data_AF-A8UR86-F1
#
_entry.id   AF-A8UR86-F1
#
_cell.length_a   1.000
_cell.length_b   1.000
_cell.length_c   1.000
_cell.angle_alpha   90.00
_cell.angle_beta   90.00
_cell.angle_gamma   90.00
#
_symmetry.space_group_name_H-M   'P 1'
#
loop_
_entity.id
_entity.type
_entity.pdbx_description
1 polymer ?
#
loop_
_entity_poly.entity_id
_entity_poly.type
_entity_poly.pdbx_seq_one_letter_code
_entity_poly.pdbx_strand_id
1 'polypeptide(L)'
;MRWKEELKRILDIPEDAEIVTRPYYREIPKRSGRKYRALTVQYMHRGKKRYRHVSKEKEALINNLLNNEDTILEYVSSKVRELKDFLDSIPDEKVKDNLKPLYREIDRLLTKVSVGIL
;
A
#
# COMPACT_ATOMS: atom_id res chain seq x y z
N MET A 1 -1.51 5.36 -7.38
CA MET A 1 -1.95 4.03 -6.89
C MET A 1 -3.44 3.90 -7.04
N ARG A 2 -3.88 2.81 -7.68
CA ARG A 2 -5.29 2.57 -8.03
C ARG A 2 -6.20 2.51 -6.80
N TRP A 3 -5.72 1.94 -5.68
CA TRP A 3 -6.50 1.90 -4.43
C TRP A 3 -6.80 3.27 -3.87
N LYS A 4 -5.92 4.28 -4.03
CA LYS A 4 -6.18 5.64 -3.53
C LYS A 4 -7.36 6.26 -4.28
N GLU A 5 -7.45 6.04 -5.59
CA GLU A 5 -8.56 6.52 -6.43
C GLU A 5 -9.86 5.78 -6.13
N GLU A 6 -9.77 4.48 -5.90
CA GLU A 6 -10.92 3.65 -5.53
C GLU A 6 -11.41 3.99 -4.12
N LEU A 7 -10.50 4.23 -3.18
CA LEU A 7 -10.80 4.71 -1.84
C LEU A 7 -11.43 6.11 -1.87
N LYS A 8 -10.96 7.02 -2.74
CA LYS A 8 -11.60 8.32 -2.95
C LYS A 8 -13.05 8.16 -3.39
N ARG A 9 -13.31 7.28 -4.37
CA ARG A 9 -14.66 6.97 -4.86
C ARG A 9 -15.55 6.37 -3.77
N ILE A 10 -15.06 5.38 -3.03
CA ILE A 10 -15.82 4.74 -1.94
C ILE A 10 -16.19 5.74 -0.84
N LEU A 11 -15.31 6.71 -0.57
CA LEU A 11 -15.47 7.65 0.56
C LEU A 11 -15.99 9.03 0.17
N ASP A 12 -16.32 9.24 -1.10
CA ASP A 12 -16.74 10.53 -1.67
C ASP A 12 -15.71 11.64 -1.37
N ILE A 13 -14.43 11.32 -1.50
CA ILE A 13 -13.32 12.28 -1.37
C ILE A 13 -13.11 12.95 -2.73
N PRO A 14 -12.95 14.28 -2.80
CA PRO A 14 -12.70 14.98 -4.06
C PRO A 14 -11.53 14.41 -4.85
N GLU A 15 -11.65 14.38 -6.17
CA GLU A 15 -10.63 13.79 -7.05
C GLU A 15 -9.29 14.52 -6.94
N ASP A 16 -9.31 15.84 -6.79
CA ASP A 16 -8.15 16.73 -6.61
C ASP A 16 -7.53 16.63 -5.20
N ALA A 17 -8.16 15.93 -4.26
CA ALA A 17 -7.61 15.73 -2.93
C ALA A 17 -6.46 14.72 -2.95
N GLU A 18 -5.50 14.84 -2.04
CA GLU A 18 -4.41 13.89 -1.88
C GLU A 18 -4.63 13.01 -0.64
N ILE A 19 -4.66 11.69 -0.80
CA ILE A 19 -4.66 10.77 0.35
C ILE A 19 -3.24 10.68 0.93
N VAL A 20 -3.10 11.15 2.16
CA VAL A 20 -1.81 11.25 2.86
C VAL A 20 -1.47 9.97 3.62
N THR A 21 -2.49 9.28 4.17
CA THR A 21 -2.27 8.06 4.96
C THR A 21 -3.09 6.91 4.40
N ARG A 22 -2.56 5.69 4.54
CA ARG A 22 -3.38 4.47 4.47
C ARG A 22 -4.49 4.54 5.53
N PRO A 23 -5.68 3.96 5.30
CA PRO A 23 -6.72 3.89 6.30
C PRO A 23 -6.20 3.27 7.61
N TYR A 24 -6.50 3.89 8.75
CA TYR A 24 -6.06 3.43 10.06
C TYR A 24 -7.14 3.62 11.10
N TYR A 25 -7.19 2.73 12.09
CA TYR A 25 -8.16 2.88 13.18
C TYR A 25 -7.74 3.99 14.13
N ARG A 26 -8.67 4.92 14.39
CA ARG A 26 -8.49 6.04 15.31
C ARG A 26 -9.60 6.05 16.36
N GLU A 27 -9.25 6.44 17.59
CA GLU A 27 -10.24 6.76 18.61
C GLU A 27 -10.86 8.14 18.35
N ILE A 28 -12.19 8.18 18.29
CA ILE A 28 -12.98 9.39 18.06
C ILE A 28 -13.82 9.67 19.30
N PRO A 29 -13.71 10.87 19.90
CA PRO A 29 -14.52 11.25 21.05
C PRO A 29 -15.99 11.46 20.65
N LYS A 30 -16.92 10.95 21.46
CA LYS A 30 -18.35 11.28 21.37
C LYS A 30 -18.68 12.42 22.33
N ARG A 31 -19.80 13.10 22.08
CA ARG A 31 -20.37 14.11 23.00
C ARG A 31 -20.64 13.57 24.40
N SER A 32 -20.86 12.26 24.53
CA SER A 32 -21.06 11.57 25.81
C SER A 32 -19.77 11.28 26.60
N GLY A 33 -18.60 11.73 26.13
CA GLY A 33 -17.30 11.44 26.74
C GLY A 33 -16.75 10.04 26.44
N ARG A 34 -17.59 9.11 25.95
CA ARG A 34 -17.13 7.79 25.46
C ARG A 34 -16.39 7.96 24.13
N LYS A 35 -15.36 7.15 23.90
CA LYS A 35 -14.66 7.06 22.62
C LYS A 35 -15.19 5.88 21.82
N TYR A 36 -15.13 5.97 20.49
CA TYR A 36 -15.30 4.81 19.62
C TYR A 36 -14.14 4.72 18.64
N ARG A 37 -13.83 3.50 18.20
CA ARG A 37 -12.80 3.22 17.22
C ARG A 37 -13.45 3.18 15.85
N ALA A 38 -12.91 3.92 14.88
CA ALA A 38 -13.37 3.87 13.50
C ALA A 38 -12.18 3.93 12.55
N LEU A 39 -12.29 3.19 11.44
CA LEU A 39 -11.33 3.30 10.36
C LEU A 39 -11.40 4.73 9.80
N THR A 40 -10.24 5.37 9.65
CA THR A 40 -10.13 6.79 9.30
C THR A 40 -9.09 6.98 8.21
N VAL A 41 -9.40 7.86 7.26
CA VAL A 41 -8.48 8.26 6.19
C VAL A 41 -8.15 9.73 6.35
N GLN A 42 -6.87 10.05 6.28
CA GLN A 42 -6.39 11.43 6.23
C GLN A 42 -6.13 11.83 4.78
N TYR A 43 -6.64 12.99 4.39
CA TYR A 43 -6.41 13.56 3.06
C TYR A 43 -6.18 15.08 3.13
N MET A 44 -5.50 15.62 2.12
CA MET A 44 -5.32 17.05 1.89
C MET A 44 -6.25 17.50 0.79
N HIS A 45 -7.01 18.57 1.00
CA HIS A 45 -7.84 19.17 -0.04
C HIS A 45 -7.78 20.69 0.11
N ARG A 46 -7.41 21.38 -0.97
CA ARG A 46 -7.20 22.84 -0.99
C ARG A 46 -6.24 23.32 0.11
N GLY A 47 -5.12 22.63 0.28
CA GLY A 47 -4.10 22.93 1.30
C GLY A 47 -4.50 22.63 2.75
N LYS A 48 -5.71 22.09 3.01
CA LYS A 48 -6.19 21.78 4.35
C LYS A 48 -6.25 20.27 4.61
N LYS A 49 -5.73 19.86 5.76
CA LYS A 49 -5.80 18.49 6.25
C LYS A 49 -7.21 18.16 6.74
N ARG A 50 -7.76 17.05 6.25
CA ARG A 50 -9.10 16.56 6.56
C ARG A 50 -9.05 15.09 6.94
N TYR A 51 -10.07 14.67 7.68
CA TYR A 51 -10.26 13.29 8.10
C TYR A 51 -11.62 12.81 7.63
N ARG A 52 -11.67 11.60 7.07
CA ARG A 52 -12.90 10.91 6.72
C ARG A 52 -12.99 9.65 7.55
N HIS A 53 -14.06 9.52 8.33
CA HIS A 53 -14.35 8.31 9.08
C HIS A 53 -15.19 7.38 8.20
N VAL A 54 -14.80 6.11 8.16
CA VAL A 54 -15.45 5.08 7.37
C VAL A 54 -16.64 4.53 8.17
N SER A 55 -17.78 4.32 7.51
CA SER A 55 -18.90 3.59 8.10
C SER A 55 -18.57 2.10 8.20
N LYS A 56 -19.10 1.39 9.19
CA LYS A 56 -18.86 -0.06 9.34
C LYS A 56 -19.17 -0.86 8.07
N GLU A 57 -20.19 -0.47 7.32
CA GLU A 57 -20.56 -1.09 6.03
C GLU A 57 -19.44 -0.98 4.98
N LYS A 58 -18.75 0.16 4.95
CA LYS A 58 -17.64 0.42 4.03
C LYS A 58 -16.30 -0.12 4.54
N GLU A 59 -16.17 -0.45 5.83
CA GLU A 59 -14.93 -0.99 6.40
C GLU A 59 -14.55 -2.34 5.77
N ALA A 60 -15.51 -3.25 5.59
CA ALA A 60 -15.24 -4.54 4.94
C ALA A 60 -14.73 -4.37 3.49
N LEU A 61 -15.36 -3.47 2.73
CA LEU A 61 -14.96 -3.17 1.36
C LEU A 61 -13.54 -2.58 1.30
N ILE A 62 -13.23 -1.63 2.19
CA ILE A 62 -11.89 -1.01 2.25
C ILE A 62 -10.84 -2.03 2.69
N ASN A 63 -11.14 -2.87 3.68
CA ASN A 63 -10.21 -3.92 4.10
C ASN A 63 -9.95 -4.91 2.96
N ASN A 64 -10.96 -5.29 2.18
CA ASN A 64 -10.76 -6.15 1.00
C ASN A 64 -9.90 -5.47 -0.07
N LEU A 65 -10.15 -4.17 -0.35
CA LEU A 65 -9.35 -3.40 -1.29
C LEU A 65 -7.87 -3.37 -0.87
N LEU A 66 -7.60 -3.09 0.40
CA LEU A 66 -6.26 -3.03 0.96
C LEU A 66 -5.57 -4.41 1.00
N ASN A 67 -6.30 -5.46 1.40
CA ASN A 67 -5.78 -6.82 1.49
C ASN A 67 -5.46 -7.42 0.13
N ASN A 68 -6.27 -7.14 -0.90
CA ASN A 68 -6.01 -7.63 -2.25
C ASN A 68 -4.68 -7.08 -2.78
N GLU A 69 -4.41 -5.79 -2.54
CA GLU A 69 -3.15 -5.18 -2.96
C GLU A 69 -1.97 -5.71 -2.15
N ASP A 70 -2.09 -5.85 -0.83
CA ASP A 70 -1.04 -6.45 0.00
C ASP A 70 -0.74 -7.89 -0.44
N THR A 71 -1.76 -8.67 -0.79
CA THR A 71 -1.62 -10.04 -1.31
C THR A 71 -0.88 -10.05 -2.65
N ILE A 72 -1.20 -9.12 -3.56
CA ILE A 72 -0.49 -8.98 -4.85
C ILE A 72 0.97 -8.57 -4.62
N LEU A 73 1.21 -7.61 -3.72
CA LEU A 73 2.57 -7.17 -3.39
C LEU A 73 3.39 -8.28 -2.73
N GLU A 74 2.78 -9.08 -1.86
CA GLU A 74 3.41 -10.25 -1.24
C GLU A 74 3.73 -11.33 -2.28
N TYR A 75 2.80 -11.62 -3.19
CA TYR A 75 3.02 -12.56 -4.29
C TYR A 75 4.16 -12.10 -5.22
N VAL A 76 4.17 -10.83 -5.63
CA VAL A 76 5.24 -10.26 -6.45
C VAL A 76 6.58 -10.31 -5.70
N SER A 77 6.59 -9.96 -4.42
CA SER A 77 7.79 -10.06 -3.58
C SER A 77 8.32 -11.48 -3.51
N SER A 78 7.44 -12.48 -3.37
CA SER A 78 7.82 -13.90 -3.39
C SER A 78 8.47 -14.29 -4.71
N LYS A 79 7.86 -13.93 -5.85
CA LYS A 79 8.39 -14.27 -7.17
C LYS A 79 9.73 -13.60 -7.47
N VAL A 80 9.91 -12.37 -6.99
CA VAL A 80 11.19 -11.67 -7.14
C VAL A 80 12.28 -12.29 -6.25
N ARG A 81 11.94 -12.80 -5.05
CA ARG A 81 12.89 -13.58 -4.23
C ARG A 81 13.25 -14.91 -4.88
N GLU A 82 12.28 -15.66 -5.40
CA GLU A 82 12.53 -16.90 -6.15
C GLU A 82 13.49 -16.65 -7.33
N LEU A 83 13.32 -15.54 -8.05
CA LEU A 83 14.23 -15.16 -9.13
C LEU A 83 15.65 -14.86 -8.63
N LYS A 84 15.77 -14.18 -7.48
CA LYS A 84 17.08 -13.91 -6.87
C LYS A 84 17.77 -15.22 -6.46
N ASP A 85 17.07 -16.11 -5.78
CA ASP A 85 17.60 -17.41 -5.35
C ASP A 85 18.03 -18.26 -6.55
N PHE A 86 17.25 -18.23 -7.65
CA PHE A 86 17.63 -18.90 -8.90
C PHE A 86 18.94 -18.33 -9.46
N LEU A 87 19.06 -17.01 -9.55
CA LEU A 87 20.28 -16.36 -10.03
C LEU A 87 21.48 -16.68 -9.12
N ASP A 88 21.28 -16.77 -7.81
CA ASP A 88 22.33 -17.07 -6.83
C ASP A 88 22.80 -18.53 -6.94
N SER A 89 21.93 -19.43 -7.41
CA SER A 89 22.23 -20.85 -7.63
C SER A 89 23.07 -21.14 -8.88
N ILE A 90 23.29 -20.16 -9.76
CA ILE A 90 24.08 -20.34 -10.99
C ILE A 90 25.56 -20.47 -10.60
N PRO A 91 26.26 -21.56 -10.95
CA PRO A 91 27.64 -21.79 -10.52
C PRO A 91 28.70 -21.08 -11.40
N ASP A 92 28.31 -20.51 -12.54
CA ASP A 92 29.22 -19.86 -13.50
C ASP A 92 29.40 -18.37 -13.18
N GLU A 93 30.61 -18.00 -12.75
CA GLU A 93 30.97 -16.64 -12.35
C GLU A 93 30.92 -15.62 -13.50
N LYS A 94 31.17 -16.05 -14.74
CA LYS A 94 31.05 -15.20 -15.94
C LYS A 94 29.58 -14.89 -16.22
N VAL A 95 28.71 -15.86 -16.01
CA VAL A 95 27.26 -15.69 -16.13
C VAL A 95 26.72 -14.78 -15.02
N LYS A 96 27.19 -14.94 -13.77
CA LYS A 96 26.85 -14.04 -12.66
C LYS A 96 27.23 -12.58 -12.95
N ASP A 97 28.42 -12.35 -13.51
CA ASP A 97 28.87 -11.00 -13.85
C ASP A 97 27.96 -10.32 -14.89
N ASN A 98 27.49 -11.07 -15.89
CA ASN A 98 26.54 -10.56 -16.89
C ASN A 98 25.14 -10.31 -16.30
N LEU A 99 24.77 -11.00 -15.22
CA LEU A 99 23.48 -10.87 -14.55
C LEU A 99 23.45 -9.78 -13.46
N LYS A 100 24.60 -9.18 -13.10
CA LYS A 100 24.67 -8.06 -12.14
C LYS A 100 23.67 -6.92 -12.41
N PRO A 101 23.42 -6.47 -13.66
CA PRO A 101 22.41 -5.47 -13.94
C PRO A 101 20.99 -5.93 -13.55
N LEU A 102 20.67 -7.21 -13.77
CA LEU A 102 19.38 -7.81 -13.42
C LEU A 102 19.20 -7.89 -11.90
N TYR A 103 20.23 -8.25 -11.14
CA TYR A 103 20.22 -8.21 -9.67
C TYR A 103 19.90 -6.82 -9.13
N ARG A 104 20.52 -5.78 -9.69
CA ARG A 104 20.27 -4.39 -9.27
C ARG A 104 18.83 -3.98 -9.53
N GLU A 105 18.25 -4.38 -10.65
CA GLU A 105 16.85 -4.08 -10.95
C GLU A 105 15.90 -4.89 -10.05
N ILE A 106 16.23 -6.15 -9.72
CA ILE A 106 15.50 -6.97 -8.74
C ILE A 106 15.49 -6.32 -7.35
N ASP A 107 16.66 -5.94 -6.83
CA ASP A 107 16.75 -5.28 -5.51
C ASP A 107 16.02 -3.93 -5.51
N ARG A 108 16.07 -3.20 -6.64
CA ARG A 108 15.31 -1.96 -6.82
C ARG A 108 13.79 -2.21 -6.81
N LEU A 109 13.30 -3.26 -7.48
CA LEU A 109 11.89 -3.64 -7.47
C LEU A 109 11.44 -4.06 -6.06
N LEU A 110 12.21 -4.91 -5.38
CA LEU A 110 11.94 -5.29 -3.99
C LEU A 110 11.89 -4.07 -3.06
N THR A 111 12.81 -3.12 -3.24
CA THR A 111 12.82 -1.88 -2.47
C THR A 111 11.55 -1.08 -2.71
N LYS A 112 11.15 -0.89 -3.99
CA LYS A 112 9.91 -0.17 -4.36
C LYS A 112 8.65 -0.83 -3.82
N VAL A 113 8.59 -2.16 -3.81
CA VAL A 113 7.48 -2.92 -3.20
C VAL A 113 7.47 -2.70 -1.68
N SER A 114 8.63 -2.83 -1.02
CA SER A 114 8.75 -2.73 0.44
C SER A 114 8.38 -1.35 0.99
N VAL A 115 8.66 -0.29 0.24
CA VAL A 115 8.28 1.09 0.62
C VAL A 115 6.91 1.51 0.09
N GLY A 116 6.20 0.62 -0.61
CA GLY A 116 4.87 0.88 -1.16
C GLY A 116 4.87 2.08 -2.10
N ILE A 117 5.78 2.13 -3.08
CA ILE A 117 5.82 3.17 -4.13
C ILE A 117 5.28 2.64 -5.48
N LEU A 118 5.14 1.32 -5.64
CA LEU A 118 4.51 0.72 -6.83
C LEU A 118 2.99 0.94 -6.87
#